data_AF-A0A4R2KWF4-F1
#
_entry.id   AF-A0A4R2KWF4-F1
#
_cell.length_a   1.000
_cell.length_b   1.000
_cell.length_c   1.000
_cell.angle_alpha   90.00
_cell.angle_beta   90.00
_cell.angle_gamma   90.00
#
_symmetry.space_group_name_H-M   'P 1'
#
loop_
_entity.id
_entity.type
_entity.pdbx_description
1 polymer ?
#
loop_
_entity_poly.entity_id
_entity_poly.type
_entity_poly.pdbx_seq_one_letter_code
_entity_poly.pdbx_strand_id
1 'polypeptide(L)'
;MKERIQDIKSISDQIDRAIATGNKIKITKLIDDMMHACKNIKTQLEEKKKVSNDIKVENINMIPFIYKPILKKNYYEGTYLEEFAEMRTSELKDAKVLDIHNKFWKTHEVLRGNIFGSLPSELISKDALNKLKYFGWDEVHVDVLEVQKRGCKMQELMEYCELQYNHFLIVNEKSSGTELILHYDI
;
A
#
# COMPACT_ATOMS: atom_id res chain seq x y z
N MET A 1 2.27 -23.21 6.00
CA MET A 1 1.73 -22.66 4.72
C MET A 1 2.36 -23.33 3.51
N LYS A 2 3.70 -23.40 3.39
CA LYS A 2 4.39 -24.15 2.32
C LYS A 2 3.95 -25.63 2.20
N GLU A 3 3.86 -26.35 3.31
CA GLU A 3 3.38 -27.75 3.32
C GLU A 3 1.94 -27.88 2.81
N ARG A 4 1.03 -26.97 3.19
CA ARG A 4 -0.36 -27.02 2.72
C ARG A 4 -0.53 -26.63 1.24
N ILE A 5 0.35 -25.79 0.72
CA ILE A 5 0.44 -25.51 -0.71
C ILE A 5 0.96 -26.75 -1.46
N GLN A 6 1.87 -27.54 -0.85
CA GLN A 6 2.27 -28.84 -1.39
C GLN A 6 1.13 -29.85 -1.34
N ASP A 7 0.27 -29.84 -0.31
CA ASP A 7 -0.91 -30.70 -0.24
C ASP A 7 -1.89 -30.41 -1.38
N ILE A 8 -2.16 -29.14 -1.69
CA ILE A 8 -3.01 -28.75 -2.83
C ILE A 8 -2.39 -29.22 -4.16
N LYS A 9 -1.07 -29.06 -4.33
CA LYS A 9 -0.37 -29.55 -5.54
C LYS A 9 -0.48 -31.07 -5.68
N SER A 10 -0.28 -31.80 -4.58
CA SER A 10 -0.42 -33.26 -4.56
C SER A 10 -1.84 -33.71 -4.89
N ILE A 11 -2.86 -33.03 -4.37
CA ILE A 11 -4.27 -33.33 -4.69
C ILE A 11 -4.55 -33.04 -6.16
N SER A 12 -4.03 -31.92 -6.71
CA SER A 12 -4.14 -31.59 -8.13
C SER A 12 -3.56 -32.70 -9.02
N ASP A 13 -2.34 -33.15 -8.74
CA ASP A 13 -1.68 -34.23 -9.49
C ASP A 13 -2.46 -35.56 -9.39
N GLN A 14 -3.16 -35.79 -8.28
CA GLN A 14 -4.01 -36.97 -8.09
C GLN A 14 -5.33 -36.85 -8.85
N ILE A 15 -5.91 -35.65 -8.97
CA ILE A 15 -7.09 -35.38 -9.80
C ILE A 15 -6.76 -35.66 -11.27
N ASP A 16 -5.62 -35.16 -11.77
CA ASP A 16 -5.21 -35.37 -13.17
C ASP A 16 -5.08 -36.86 -13.51
N ARG A 17 -4.49 -37.65 -12.60
CA ARG A 17 -4.39 -39.11 -12.73
C ARG A 17 -5.75 -39.81 -12.62
N ALA A 18 -6.65 -39.31 -11.78
CA ALA A 18 -8.00 -39.87 -11.61
C ALA A 18 -8.91 -39.57 -12.82
N ILE A 19 -8.73 -38.42 -13.47
CA ILE A 19 -9.38 -38.06 -14.73
C ILE A 19 -8.94 -39.01 -15.85
N ALA A 20 -7.64 -39.28 -15.97
CA ALA A 20 -7.10 -40.21 -16.96
C ALA A 20 -7.63 -41.65 -16.83
N THR A 21 -8.13 -42.02 -15.64
CA THR A 21 -8.69 -43.35 -15.33
C THR A 21 -10.22 -43.37 -15.30
N GLY A 22 -10.90 -42.23 -15.52
CA GLY A 22 -12.36 -42.14 -15.61
C GLY A 22 -13.14 -42.38 -14.30
N ASN A 23 -12.46 -42.43 -13.15
CA ASN A 23 -13.10 -42.76 -11.87
C ASN A 23 -13.76 -41.53 -11.23
N LYS A 24 -15.02 -41.28 -11.60
CA LYS A 24 -15.81 -40.13 -11.14
C LYS A 24 -15.93 -40.02 -9.61
N ILE A 25 -16.10 -41.14 -8.90
CA ILE A 25 -16.23 -41.16 -7.44
C ILE A 25 -14.93 -40.67 -6.79
N LYS A 26 -13.78 -41.13 -7.29
CA LYS A 26 -12.46 -40.71 -6.80
C LYS A 26 -12.19 -39.24 -7.11
N ILE A 27 -12.61 -38.76 -8.28
CA ILE A 27 -12.47 -37.34 -8.67
C ILE A 27 -13.29 -36.44 -7.74
N THR A 28 -14.56 -36.76 -7.49
CA THR A 28 -15.41 -35.96 -6.58
C THR A 28 -14.79 -35.86 -5.19
N LYS A 29 -14.30 -36.98 -4.64
CA LYS A 29 -13.63 -36.99 -3.33
C LYS A 29 -12.39 -36.11 -3.30
N LEU A 30 -11.53 -36.17 -4.32
CA LEU A 30 -10.33 -35.34 -4.40
C LEU A 30 -10.65 -33.85 -4.54
N ILE A 31 -11.74 -33.49 -5.23
CA ILE A 31 -12.22 -32.12 -5.29
C ILE A 31 -12.70 -31.64 -3.92
N ASP A 32 -13.46 -32.46 -3.19
CA ASP A 32 -13.90 -32.13 -1.82
C ASP A 32 -12.71 -31.93 -0.87
N ASP A 33 -11.69 -32.79 -0.97
CA ASP A 33 -10.44 -32.68 -0.21
C ASP A 33 -9.69 -31.37 -0.54
N MET A 34 -9.62 -30.99 -1.83
CA MET A 34 -9.03 -29.72 -2.26
C MET A 34 -9.82 -28.53 -1.73
N MET A 35 -11.15 -28.56 -1.80
CA MET A 35 -12.02 -27.51 -1.26
C MET A 35 -11.82 -27.35 0.25
N HIS A 36 -11.70 -28.46 0.99
CA HIS A 36 -11.42 -28.44 2.42
C HIS A 36 -10.05 -27.84 2.74
N ALA A 37 -9.00 -28.22 1.98
CA ALA A 37 -7.67 -27.65 2.12
C ALA A 37 -7.66 -26.13 1.86
N CYS A 38 -8.32 -25.69 0.78
CA CYS A 38 -8.48 -24.27 0.46
C CYS A 38 -9.24 -23.52 1.55
N LYS A 39 -10.34 -24.08 2.07
CA LYS A 39 -11.13 -23.49 3.16
C LYS A 39 -10.29 -23.31 4.42
N ASN A 40 -9.50 -24.32 4.80
CA ASN A 40 -8.62 -24.24 5.96
C ASN A 40 -7.52 -23.20 5.80
N ILE A 41 -6.92 -23.07 4.61
CA ILE A 41 -5.96 -22.00 4.32
C ILE A 41 -6.64 -20.63 4.45
N LYS A 42 -7.85 -20.48 3.91
CA LYS A 42 -8.63 -19.25 4.02
C LYS A 42 -8.92 -18.89 5.48
N THR A 43 -9.40 -19.83 6.30
CA THR A 43 -9.65 -19.60 7.73
C THR A 43 -8.38 -19.17 8.47
N GLN A 44 -7.22 -19.78 8.17
CA GLN A 44 -5.94 -19.37 8.79
C GLN A 44 -5.50 -17.96 8.37
N LEU A 45 -5.76 -17.57 7.13
CA LEU A 45 -5.52 -16.21 6.65
C LEU A 45 -6.46 -15.21 7.32
N GLU A 46 -7.71 -15.59 7.56
CA GLU A 46 -8.70 -14.78 8.26
C GLU A 46 -8.42 -14.67 9.78
N GLU A 47 -7.93 -15.73 10.42
CA GLU A 47 -7.51 -15.68 11.83
C GLU A 47 -6.34 -14.71 12.05
N LYS A 48 -5.43 -14.59 11.07
CA LYS A 48 -4.37 -13.56 11.08
C LYS A 48 -4.90 -12.14 10.88
N LYS A 49 -6.09 -11.94 10.32
CA LYS A 49 -6.68 -10.59 10.14
C LYS A 49 -7.21 -9.96 11.44
N LYS A 50 -7.21 -10.67 12.58
CA LYS A 50 -7.61 -10.11 13.89
C LYS A 50 -6.75 -8.92 14.37
N VAL A 51 -5.63 -8.65 13.69
CA VAL A 51 -4.73 -7.50 13.88
C VAL A 51 -5.45 -6.15 13.95
N SER A 52 -6.58 -5.98 13.26
CA SER A 52 -7.36 -4.73 13.29
C SER A 52 -7.76 -4.26 14.70
N ASN A 53 -7.87 -5.18 15.68
CA ASN A 53 -8.28 -4.81 17.04
C ASN A 53 -7.16 -4.18 17.88
N ASP A 54 -5.90 -4.28 17.43
CA ASP A 54 -4.73 -3.82 18.19
C ASP A 54 -4.14 -2.51 17.66
N ILE A 55 -4.77 -1.88 16.66
CA ILE A 55 -4.34 -0.63 16.05
C ILE A 55 -5.39 0.44 16.37
N LYS A 56 -5.00 1.46 17.15
CA LYS A 56 -5.83 2.63 17.40
C LYS A 56 -5.28 3.82 16.64
N VAL A 57 -6.08 4.34 15.73
CA VAL A 57 -5.79 5.56 14.95
C VAL A 57 -6.78 6.65 15.30
N GLU A 58 -6.32 7.89 15.26
CA GLU A 58 -7.15 9.09 15.44
C GLU A 58 -6.84 10.06 14.31
N ASN A 59 -7.87 10.52 13.58
CA ASN A 59 -7.69 11.58 12.61
C ASN A 59 -7.51 12.90 13.37
N ILE A 60 -6.32 13.49 13.26
CA ILE A 60 -5.96 14.70 13.99
C ILE A 60 -6.03 15.96 13.12
N ASN A 61 -5.99 15.80 11.79
CA ASN A 61 -6.01 16.92 10.87
C ASN A 61 -6.31 16.49 9.43
N MET A 62 -6.73 17.44 8.60
CA MET A 62 -6.84 17.28 7.15
C MET A 62 -6.09 18.43 6.47
N ILE A 63 -5.12 18.09 5.62
CA ILE A 63 -4.19 19.07 5.03
C ILE A 63 -4.24 18.97 3.50
N PRO A 64 -4.31 20.09 2.76
CA PRO A 64 -4.21 20.07 1.31
C PRO A 64 -2.76 19.78 0.87
N PHE A 65 -2.60 18.80 -0.01
CA PHE A 65 -1.33 18.46 -0.65
C PHE A 65 -1.43 18.68 -2.16
N ILE A 66 -0.28 18.92 -2.78
CA ILE A 66 -0.08 18.73 -4.21
C ILE A 66 0.58 17.35 -4.39
N TYR A 67 0.06 16.52 -5.28
CA TYR A 67 0.44 15.12 -5.49
C TYR A 67 0.73 14.86 -6.96
N LYS A 68 1.77 14.06 -7.25
CA LYS A 68 2.07 13.59 -8.61
C LYS A 68 1.43 12.22 -8.85
N PRO A 69 0.41 12.11 -9.74
CA PRO A 69 -0.27 10.86 -10.01
C PRO A 69 0.62 9.84 -10.71
N ILE A 70 0.49 8.58 -10.28
CA ILE A 70 0.97 7.43 -11.06
C ILE A 70 -0.04 7.14 -12.16
N LEU A 71 0.44 7.09 -13.40
CA LEU A 71 -0.38 6.89 -14.59
C LEU A 71 -0.36 5.45 -15.11
N LYS A 72 0.48 4.57 -14.52
CA LYS A 72 0.66 3.18 -14.94
C LYS A 72 0.15 2.22 -13.87
N LYS A 73 -0.70 1.26 -14.25
CA LYS A 73 -1.27 0.28 -13.29
C LYS A 73 -0.23 -0.66 -12.68
N ASN A 74 0.71 -1.18 -13.48
CA ASN A 74 1.82 -2.02 -13.03
C ASN A 74 3.10 -1.19 -12.91
N TYR A 75 3.07 -0.17 -12.06
CA TYR A 75 4.17 0.80 -11.96
C TYR A 75 5.46 0.20 -11.36
N TYR A 76 5.41 -0.96 -10.71
CA TYR A 76 6.59 -1.70 -10.26
C TYR A 76 7.30 -2.48 -11.38
N GLU A 77 6.74 -2.55 -12.59
CA GLU A 77 7.33 -3.27 -13.72
C GLU A 77 8.11 -2.33 -14.65
N GLY A 78 9.40 -2.64 -14.86
CA GLY A 78 10.31 -1.90 -15.74
C GLY A 78 10.92 -0.66 -15.07
N THR A 79 11.25 0.33 -15.89
CA THR A 79 11.95 1.58 -15.50
C THR A 79 11.00 2.70 -15.06
N TYR A 80 9.69 2.43 -14.95
CA TYR A 80 8.68 3.46 -14.76
C TYR A 80 8.89 4.30 -13.49
N LEU A 81 9.23 3.68 -12.35
CA LEU A 81 9.47 4.42 -11.10
C LEU A 81 10.74 5.29 -11.17
N GLU A 82 11.74 4.88 -11.95
CA GLU A 82 12.97 5.63 -12.16
C GLU A 82 12.67 6.87 -13.01
N GLU A 83 12.00 6.69 -14.15
CA GLU A 83 11.52 7.77 -15.02
C GLU A 83 10.59 8.73 -14.27
N PHE A 84 9.67 8.19 -13.46
CA PHE A 84 8.80 8.99 -12.61
C PHE A 84 9.59 9.81 -11.60
N ALA A 85 10.60 9.24 -10.94
CA ALA A 85 11.43 9.93 -9.98
C ALA A 85 12.26 11.04 -10.63
N GLU A 86 12.80 10.81 -11.84
CA GLU A 86 13.51 11.81 -12.63
C GLU A 86 12.60 12.97 -13.04
N MET A 87 11.43 12.65 -13.62
CA MET A 87 10.43 13.64 -14.03
C MET A 87 9.97 14.48 -12.84
N ARG A 88 9.54 13.85 -11.75
CA ARG A 88 9.15 14.52 -10.49
C ARG A 88 10.26 15.46 -10.01
N THR A 89 11.50 15.01 -10.04
CA THR A 89 12.64 15.82 -9.60
C THR A 89 12.87 17.03 -10.51
N SER A 90 12.74 16.87 -11.82
CA SER A 90 12.83 17.97 -12.79
C SER A 90 11.73 19.00 -12.57
N GLU A 91 10.48 18.55 -12.44
CA GLU A 91 9.32 19.43 -12.23
C GLU A 91 9.42 20.23 -10.92
N LEU A 92 9.86 19.58 -9.83
CA LEU A 92 10.11 20.25 -8.55
C LEU A 92 11.26 21.28 -8.63
N LYS A 93 12.30 21.02 -9.42
CA LYS A 93 13.38 22.00 -9.68
C LYS A 93 12.86 23.19 -10.47
N ASP A 94 12.09 22.94 -11.52
CA ASP A 94 11.52 23.99 -12.36
C ASP A 94 10.54 24.87 -11.59
N ALA A 95 9.77 24.29 -10.69
CA ALA A 95 8.90 25.01 -9.76
C ALA A 95 9.65 25.64 -8.58
N LYS A 96 10.97 25.43 -8.45
CA LYS A 96 11.84 25.95 -7.37
C LYS A 96 11.43 25.50 -5.96
N VAL A 97 10.91 24.29 -5.83
CA VAL A 97 10.39 23.73 -4.55
C VAL A 97 11.06 22.42 -4.13
N LEU A 98 12.03 21.91 -4.90
CA LEU A 98 12.73 20.65 -4.59
C LEU A 98 13.33 20.64 -3.17
N ASP A 99 13.93 21.74 -2.72
CA ASP A 99 14.53 21.81 -1.39
C ASP A 99 13.49 21.78 -0.27
N ILE A 100 12.35 22.46 -0.47
CA ILE A 100 11.21 22.44 0.45
C ILE A 100 10.65 21.02 0.55
N HIS A 101 10.45 20.36 -0.60
CA HIS A 101 10.03 18.98 -0.68
C HIS A 101 10.97 18.03 0.07
N ASN A 102 12.27 18.12 -0.21
CA ASN A 102 13.26 17.26 0.42
C ASN A 102 13.37 17.53 1.92
N LYS A 103 13.24 18.78 2.36
CA LYS A 103 13.23 19.12 3.78
C LYS A 103 12.02 18.49 4.48
N PHE A 104 10.83 18.62 3.90
CA PHE A 104 9.60 18.06 4.45
C PHE A 104 9.67 16.53 4.60
N TRP A 105 10.10 15.80 3.57
CA TRP A 105 10.21 14.34 3.65
C TRP A 105 11.44 13.85 4.43
N LYS A 106 12.43 14.71 4.68
CA LYS A 106 13.50 14.39 5.63
C LYS A 106 13.04 14.50 7.09
N THR A 107 12.09 15.38 7.40
CA THR A 107 11.49 15.52 8.74
C THR A 107 10.38 14.51 8.99
N HIS A 108 9.65 14.11 7.94
CA HIS A 108 8.63 13.06 7.97
C HIS A 108 9.17 11.83 7.24
N GLU A 109 9.90 10.99 7.97
CA GLU A 109 10.54 9.81 7.39
C GLU A 109 9.49 8.81 6.90
N VAL A 110 9.43 8.61 5.59
CA VAL A 110 8.51 7.65 4.98
C VAL A 110 8.99 6.23 5.28
N LEU A 111 8.18 5.49 6.03
CA LEU A 111 8.44 4.10 6.37
C LEU A 111 7.90 3.17 5.28
N ARG A 112 6.64 3.36 4.86
CA ARG A 112 5.93 2.55 3.86
C ARG A 112 4.85 3.37 3.15
N GLY A 113 4.35 2.88 2.03
CA GLY A 113 3.20 3.45 1.34
C GLY A 113 3.32 3.35 -0.17
N ASN A 114 2.33 3.92 -0.86
CA ASN A 114 2.18 3.85 -2.31
C ASN A 114 2.05 5.23 -2.98
N ILE A 115 2.52 6.28 -2.29
CA ILE A 115 2.64 7.64 -2.83
C ILE A 115 4.12 7.97 -3.04
N PHE A 116 4.44 8.50 -4.22
CA PHE A 116 5.83 8.66 -4.66
C PHE A 116 6.21 10.11 -4.92
N GLY A 117 5.28 11.06 -4.83
CA GLY A 117 5.57 12.47 -4.99
C GLY A 117 4.41 13.29 -4.48
N SER A 118 4.62 13.99 -3.37
CA SER A 118 3.62 14.89 -2.81
C SER A 118 4.26 15.92 -1.89
N LEU A 119 3.54 16.99 -1.57
CA LEU A 119 3.96 18.05 -0.66
C LEU A 119 2.74 18.81 -0.12
N PRO A 120 2.69 19.24 1.15
CA PRO A 120 1.64 20.15 1.60
C PRO A 120 1.66 21.44 0.77
N SER A 121 0.50 21.81 0.22
CA SER A 121 0.36 22.99 -0.65
C SER A 121 0.69 24.29 0.10
N GLU A 122 0.50 24.32 1.42
CA GLU A 122 0.81 25.47 2.27
C GLU A 122 2.31 25.80 2.37
N LEU A 123 3.19 24.84 2.06
CA LEU A 123 4.64 25.05 2.14
C LEU A 123 5.22 25.76 0.92
N ILE A 124 4.42 26.00 -0.13
CA ILE A 124 4.87 26.54 -1.40
C ILE A 124 4.03 27.76 -1.81
N SER A 125 4.60 28.60 -2.68
CA SER A 125 3.87 29.75 -3.20
C SER A 125 2.78 29.33 -4.18
N LYS A 126 1.75 30.18 -4.33
CA LYS A 126 0.66 29.97 -5.30
C LYS A 126 1.18 29.82 -6.74
N ASP A 127 2.23 30.53 -7.10
CA ASP A 127 2.85 30.42 -8.43
C ASP A 127 3.53 29.06 -8.65
N ALA A 128 4.24 28.55 -7.63
CA ALA A 128 4.83 27.22 -7.68
C ALA A 128 3.76 26.13 -7.74
N LEU A 129 2.69 26.27 -6.94
CA LEU A 129 1.54 25.37 -6.96
C LEU A 129 0.88 25.33 -8.36
N ASN A 130 0.60 26.49 -8.95
CA ASN A 130 0.03 26.59 -10.30
C ASN A 130 0.96 25.97 -11.35
N LYS A 131 2.28 26.13 -11.20
CA LYS A 131 3.25 25.53 -12.10
C LYS A 131 3.30 24.00 -11.99
N LEU A 132 3.23 23.45 -10.78
CA LEU A 132 3.12 22.00 -10.59
C LEU A 132 1.81 21.45 -11.16
N LYS A 133 0.69 22.15 -10.98
CA LYS A 133 -0.60 21.80 -11.63
C LYS A 133 -0.49 21.78 -13.15
N TYR A 134 0.23 22.73 -13.74
CA TYR A 134 0.51 22.72 -15.18
C TYR A 134 1.31 21.49 -15.63
N PHE A 135 2.18 20.95 -14.77
CA PHE A 135 2.89 19.68 -14.99
C PHE A 135 2.04 18.43 -14.67
N GLY A 136 0.74 18.59 -14.43
CA GLY A 136 -0.18 17.49 -14.14
C GLY A 136 -0.03 16.94 -12.72
N TRP A 137 0.35 17.77 -11.75
CA TRP A 137 0.15 17.43 -10.34
C TRP A 137 -1.27 17.82 -9.90
N ASP A 138 -1.87 16.99 -9.05
CA ASP A 138 -3.24 17.16 -8.57
C ASP A 138 -3.25 17.65 -7.13
N GLU A 139 -4.22 18.51 -6.81
CA GLU A 139 -4.46 18.95 -5.43
C GLU A 139 -5.42 17.98 -4.76
N VAL A 140 -5.02 17.46 -3.60
CA VAL A 140 -5.70 16.37 -2.89
C VAL A 140 -5.77 16.69 -1.40
N HIS A 141 -6.83 16.26 -0.74
CA HIS A 141 -6.91 16.35 0.72
C HIS A 141 -6.24 15.12 1.32
N VAL A 142 -5.42 15.35 2.35
CA VAL A 142 -4.72 14.29 3.06
C VAL A 142 -5.17 14.28 4.51
N ASP A 143 -5.83 13.21 4.91
CA ASP A 143 -6.10 12.94 6.31
C ASP A 143 -4.80 12.55 7.01
N VAL A 144 -4.51 13.22 8.12
CA VAL A 144 -3.39 12.92 8.99
C VAL A 144 -3.92 12.16 10.19
N LEU A 145 -3.60 10.87 10.26
CA LEU A 145 -4.01 10.01 11.35
C LEU A 145 -2.82 9.70 12.26
N GLU A 146 -2.96 9.96 13.55
CA GLU A 146 -1.99 9.58 14.56
C GLU A 146 -2.20 8.14 15.01
N VAL A 147 -1.12 7.34 15.02
CA VAL A 147 -1.13 5.98 15.57
C VAL A 147 -0.94 6.08 17.09
N GLN A 148 -2.05 6.23 17.81
CA GLN A 148 -2.07 6.35 19.28
C GLN A 148 -1.46 5.13 19.99
N LYS A 149 -1.74 3.94 19.47
CA LYS A 149 -1.24 2.68 20.02
C LYS A 149 -1.28 1.61 18.94
N ARG A 150 -0.19 0.85 18.81
CA ARG A 150 -0.20 -0.43 18.08
C ARG A 150 0.51 -1.53 18.84
N GLY A 151 -0.17 -2.67 18.99
CA GLY A 151 0.41 -3.92 19.52
C GLY A 151 1.06 -4.79 18.44
N CYS A 152 1.06 -4.33 17.19
CA CYS A 152 1.42 -5.11 16.00
C CYS A 152 2.77 -4.70 15.40
N LYS A 153 3.31 -5.56 14.53
CA LYS A 153 4.51 -5.26 13.73
C LYS A 153 4.19 -4.30 12.58
N MET A 154 5.24 -3.72 11.97
CA MET A 154 5.10 -2.80 10.82
C MET A 154 4.39 -3.46 9.62
N GLN A 155 4.66 -4.75 9.36
CA GLN A 155 3.98 -5.47 8.27
C GLN A 155 2.46 -5.54 8.49
N GLU A 156 2.04 -5.77 9.72
CA GLU A 156 0.63 -5.83 10.12
C GLU A 156 -0.05 -4.46 10.03
N LEU A 157 0.65 -3.39 10.37
CA LEU A 157 0.18 -2.01 10.15
C LEU A 157 0.04 -1.68 8.66
N MET A 158 0.97 -2.14 7.82
CA MET A 158 0.91 -1.98 6.37
C MET A 158 -0.29 -2.72 5.79
N GLU A 159 -0.53 -3.97 6.19
CA GLU A 159 -1.72 -4.75 5.77
C GLU A 159 -3.03 -4.07 6.24
N TYR A 160 -3.05 -3.50 7.45
CA TYR A 160 -4.18 -2.69 7.93
C TYR A 160 -4.41 -1.48 7.02
N CYS A 161 -3.36 -0.73 6.69
CA CYS A 161 -3.48 0.44 5.83
C CYS A 161 -3.92 0.07 4.41
N GLU A 162 -3.38 -0.99 3.80
CA GLU A 162 -3.81 -1.48 2.49
C GLU A 162 -5.30 -1.90 2.45
N LEU A 163 -5.85 -2.35 3.58
CA LEU A 163 -7.27 -2.72 3.69
C LEU A 163 -8.19 -1.52 3.94
N GLN A 164 -7.72 -0.49 4.65
CA GLN A 164 -8.53 0.68 5.04
C GLN A 164 -8.36 1.87 4.07
N TYR A 165 -7.20 1.99 3.46
CA TYR A 165 -6.75 3.18 2.74
C TYR A 165 -6.13 2.77 1.40
N ASN A 166 -6.77 3.17 0.30
CA ASN A 166 -6.27 2.84 -1.04
C ASN A 166 -4.94 3.53 -1.34
N HIS A 167 -4.78 4.78 -0.87
CA HIS A 167 -3.62 5.62 -1.12
C HIS A 167 -3.11 6.17 0.20
N PHE A 168 -1.91 5.74 0.62
CA PHE A 168 -1.38 6.12 1.93
C PHE A 168 0.14 6.18 2.00
N LEU A 169 0.62 6.89 3.03
CA LEU A 169 1.98 6.78 3.55
C LEU A 169 1.93 6.52 5.05
N ILE A 170 2.81 5.64 5.53
CA ILE A 170 3.16 5.52 6.95
C ILE A 170 4.45 6.31 7.14
N VAL A 171 4.43 7.31 8.01
CA VAL A 171 5.54 8.21 8.24
C VAL A 171 5.88 8.31 9.73
N ASN A 172 7.13 8.59 10.04
CA ASN A 172 7.56 8.95 11.39
C ASN A 172 8.00 10.41 11.41
N GLU A 173 7.35 11.23 12.23
CA GLU A 173 7.76 12.62 12.44
C GLU A 173 8.97 12.66 13.39
N LYS A 174 10.14 13.05 12.88
CA LYS A 174 11.39 13.00 13.65
C LYS A 174 11.41 13.89 14.90
N SER A 175 10.64 14.98 14.91
CA SER A 175 10.61 15.92 16.04
C SER A 175 9.94 15.33 17.28
N SER A 176 8.85 14.59 17.09
CA SER A 176 8.04 14.00 18.16
C SER A 176 8.29 12.49 18.33
N GLY A 177 8.79 11.83 17.29
CA GLY A 177 8.82 10.37 17.18
C GLY A 177 7.44 9.77 16.89
N THR A 178 6.43 10.60 16.60
CA THR A 178 5.05 10.17 16.36
C THR A 178 4.95 9.46 15.01
N GLU A 179 4.29 8.30 15.03
CA GLU A 179 3.94 7.56 13.82
C GLU A 179 2.59 8.03 13.29
N LEU A 180 2.59 8.47 12.04
CA LEU A 180 1.42 9.01 11.36
C LEU A 180 1.09 8.17 10.13
N ILE A 181 -0.20 8.08 9.81
CA ILE A 181 -0.70 7.60 8.53
C ILE A 181 -1.23 8.81 7.78
N LEU A 182 -0.71 9.03 6.58
CA LEU A 182 -1.20 10.05 5.66
C LEU A 182 -2.10 9.34 4.65
N HIS A 183 -3.41 9.53 4.71
CA HIS A 183 -4.37 8.96 3.77
C HIS A 183 -4.76 10.00 2.73
N TYR A 184 -4.55 9.67 1.46
CA TYR A 184 -4.76 10.59 0.33
C TYR A 184 -6.12 10.31 -0.30
N ASP A 185 -7.00 11.30 -0.31
CA ASP A 185 -8.31 11.24 -0.98
C ASP A 185 -8.14 11.48 -2.49
N ILE A 186 -7.85 10.39 -3.22
CA ILE A 186 -7.58 10.31 -4.68
C ILE A 186 -8.53 9.33 -5.33
#